data_AF-A0A7S4HUA2-F1
#
_entry.id   AF-A0A7S4HUA2-F1
#
_cell.length_a   1.000
_cell.length_b   1.000
_cell.length_c   1.000
_cell.angle_alpha   90.00
_cell.angle_beta   90.00
_cell.angle_gamma   90.00
#
_symmetry.space_group_name_H-M   'P 1'
#
loop_
_entity.id
_entity.type
_entity.pdbx_description
1 polymer ?
#
loop_
_entity_poly.entity_id
_entity_poly.type
_entity_poly.pdbx_seq_one_letter_code
_entity_poly.pdbx_strand_id
1 'polypeptide(L)'
;QIRAFTSWARTVSSIAKEKIIPIPSAYTKPSNNTQRKERQILLAKSLQTALWTADVAETFEASFFFGIPYDRSLVKGKEVLFPLPDKDFDASEFSIPWRALRVSGVNITIATPSGKQPIPEPYVLRPSGVVMGQLGASFDVLQFWAEISESEEFQNVISYEDINPDAYNALHLNGGHAPGMREYCGSELLQSKVAKMVERGIPIGAICHGTLLLARSKGEDGKSVISSRNVTSLPYFMEKAAVTLTSLKLGSRYYSTYDIPCATEVASLLDSPKQFQRGPLSGAEATLFDDTNAWVVVDNNIVTARFPGDAY
;
A
#
# COMPACT_ATOMS: atom_id res chain seq x y z
N GLN A 1 -16.92 -35.47 -18.59
CA GLN A 1 -15.97 -34.34 -18.74
C GLN A 1 -14.79 -34.37 -17.74
N ILE A 2 -14.80 -35.18 -16.68
CA ILE A 2 -13.66 -35.30 -15.72
C ILE A 2 -12.52 -36.24 -16.21
N ARG A 3 -12.80 -37.20 -17.11
CA ARG A 3 -11.77 -38.12 -17.66
C ARG A 3 -10.92 -37.53 -18.80
N ALA A 4 -11.37 -36.43 -19.43
CA ALA A 4 -10.57 -35.73 -20.45
C ALA A 4 -9.50 -34.83 -19.82
N PHE A 5 -9.78 -34.25 -18.64
CA PHE A 5 -8.87 -33.38 -17.90
C PHE A 5 -7.67 -34.15 -17.31
N THR A 6 -7.89 -35.38 -16.87
CA THR A 6 -6.85 -36.25 -16.28
C THR A 6 -5.89 -36.85 -17.33
N SER A 7 -6.35 -37.05 -18.56
CA SER A 7 -5.51 -37.48 -19.69
C SER A 7 -4.63 -36.33 -20.21
N TRP A 8 -5.17 -35.11 -20.24
CA TRP A 8 -4.43 -33.90 -20.59
C TRP A 8 -3.38 -33.55 -19.51
N ALA A 9 -3.73 -33.64 -18.23
CA ALA A 9 -2.81 -33.38 -17.11
C ALA A 9 -1.61 -34.35 -17.06
N ARG A 10 -1.80 -35.64 -17.41
CA ARG A 10 -0.68 -36.60 -17.51
C ARG A 10 0.21 -36.34 -18.72
N THR A 11 -0.38 -35.92 -19.84
CA THR A 11 0.37 -35.56 -21.06
C THR A 11 1.19 -34.28 -20.83
N VAL A 12 0.63 -33.28 -20.15
CA VAL A 12 1.34 -32.04 -19.79
C VAL A 12 2.44 -32.30 -18.74
N SER A 13 2.21 -33.18 -17.76
CA SER A 13 3.23 -33.58 -16.77
C SER A 13 4.39 -34.38 -17.40
N SER A 14 4.10 -35.22 -18.41
CA SER A 14 5.12 -35.92 -19.21
C SER A 14 5.94 -34.95 -20.08
N ILE A 15 5.28 -33.98 -20.72
CA ILE A 15 5.95 -32.93 -21.51
C ILE A 15 6.82 -32.03 -20.61
N ALA A 16 6.37 -31.74 -19.39
CA ALA A 16 7.12 -30.95 -18.41
C ALA A 16 8.34 -31.70 -17.84
N LYS A 17 8.29 -33.03 -17.77
CA LYS A 17 9.44 -33.87 -17.35
C LYS A 17 10.45 -34.12 -18.47
N GLU A 18 10.05 -34.04 -19.73
CA GLU A 18 10.95 -34.26 -20.89
C GLU A 18 11.37 -32.97 -21.63
N LYS A 19 10.91 -31.79 -21.21
CA LYS A 19 11.33 -30.51 -21.80
C LYS A 19 11.82 -29.51 -20.77
N ILE A 20 12.98 -29.81 -20.17
CA ILE A 20 14.01 -28.78 -20.11
C ILE A 20 14.35 -28.51 -21.58
N ILE A 21 13.79 -27.44 -22.13
CA ILE A 21 14.15 -26.97 -23.47
C ILE A 21 15.66 -26.69 -23.39
N PRO A 22 16.51 -27.38 -24.17
CA PRO A 22 17.91 -27.03 -24.21
C PRO A 22 17.98 -25.61 -24.77
N ILE A 23 18.65 -24.71 -24.05
CA ILE A 23 19.02 -23.40 -24.59
C ILE A 23 19.82 -23.71 -25.86
N PRO A 24 19.40 -23.27 -27.06
CA PRO A 24 20.15 -23.53 -28.27
C PRO A 24 21.55 -22.91 -28.13
N SER A 25 22.59 -23.70 -28.39
CA SER A 25 24.00 -23.32 -28.28
C SER A 25 24.48 -22.34 -29.38
N ALA A 26 23.61 -21.47 -29.87
CA ALA A 26 23.95 -20.43 -30.83
C ALA A 26 23.23 -19.12 -30.51
N TYR A 27 23.80 -18.39 -29.55
CA TYR A 27 23.49 -16.99 -29.29
C TYR A 27 23.98 -16.12 -30.45
N THR A 28 23.07 -15.64 -31.29
CA THR A 28 23.35 -14.55 -32.24
C THR A 28 22.53 -13.31 -31.89
N LYS A 29 23.19 -12.15 -31.91
CA LYS A 29 22.67 -10.83 -31.52
C LYS A 29 21.66 -10.34 -32.59
N PRO A 30 20.42 -9.95 -32.25
CA PRO A 30 19.42 -9.55 -33.24
C PRO A 30 19.69 -8.15 -33.80
N SER A 31 19.41 -7.98 -35.10
CA SER A 31 19.88 -6.87 -35.93
C SER A 31 18.90 -5.70 -36.11
N ASN A 32 17.67 -5.73 -35.56
CA ASN A 32 16.76 -4.57 -35.62
C ASN A 32 15.82 -4.40 -34.40
N ASN A 33 15.23 -3.20 -34.28
CA ASN A 33 14.46 -2.74 -33.11
C ASN A 33 13.08 -3.43 -32.95
N THR A 34 12.46 -3.89 -34.03
CA THR A 34 11.16 -4.59 -33.98
C THR A 34 11.28 -5.95 -33.31
N GLN A 35 12.33 -6.71 -33.66
CA GLN A 35 12.62 -8.01 -33.03
C GLN A 35 13.02 -7.86 -31.55
N ARG A 36 13.60 -6.73 -31.12
CA ARG A 36 13.86 -6.45 -29.70
C ARG A 36 12.58 -6.22 -28.91
N LYS A 37 11.61 -5.49 -29.47
CA LYS A 37 10.30 -5.25 -28.85
C LYS A 37 9.47 -6.53 -28.75
N GLU A 38 9.42 -7.33 -29.80
CA GLU A 38 8.74 -8.64 -29.77
C GLU A 38 9.37 -9.58 -28.76
N ARG A 39 10.70 -9.56 -28.62
CA ARG A 39 11.45 -10.35 -27.62
C ARG A 39 11.16 -9.91 -26.18
N GLN A 40 11.02 -8.61 -25.91
CA GLN A 40 10.61 -8.10 -24.59
C GLN A 40 9.16 -8.48 -24.26
N ILE A 41 8.26 -8.43 -25.24
CA ILE A 41 6.85 -8.83 -25.07
C ILE A 41 6.75 -10.35 -24.84
N LEU A 42 7.55 -11.15 -25.54
CA LEU A 42 7.57 -12.60 -25.34
C LEU A 42 8.18 -12.98 -23.99
N LEU A 43 9.26 -12.30 -23.55
CA LEU A 43 9.87 -12.52 -22.24
C LEU A 43 8.90 -12.15 -21.11
N ALA A 44 8.20 -11.02 -21.24
CA ALA A 44 7.17 -10.58 -20.32
C ALA A 44 6.00 -11.57 -20.28
N LYS A 45 5.53 -12.06 -21.43
CA LYS A 45 4.48 -13.09 -21.48
C LYS A 45 4.94 -14.44 -20.91
N SER A 46 6.20 -14.83 -21.10
CA SER A 46 6.73 -16.08 -20.53
C SER A 46 6.96 -15.99 -19.03
N LEU A 47 7.37 -14.83 -18.50
CA LEU A 47 7.44 -14.56 -17.06
C LEU A 47 6.04 -14.50 -16.44
N GLN A 48 5.10 -13.85 -17.12
CA GLN A 48 3.69 -13.80 -16.73
C GLN A 48 3.05 -15.20 -16.72
N THR A 49 3.42 -16.09 -17.65
CA THR A 49 2.90 -17.47 -17.66
C THR A 49 3.58 -18.35 -16.60
N ALA A 50 4.88 -18.17 -16.34
CA ALA A 50 5.61 -18.91 -15.30
C ALA A 50 5.19 -18.51 -13.88
N LEU A 51 4.75 -17.27 -13.68
CA LEU A 51 4.20 -16.76 -12.41
C LEU A 51 2.73 -17.18 -12.18
N TRP A 52 2.04 -17.70 -13.19
CA TRP A 52 0.62 -18.09 -13.13
C TRP A 52 0.38 -19.57 -12.78
N THR A 53 1.43 -20.39 -12.68
CA THR A 53 1.30 -21.85 -12.43
C THR A 53 1.86 -22.31 -11.08
N ALA A 54 2.12 -21.41 -10.13
CA ALA A 54 2.54 -21.77 -8.80
C ALA A 54 1.47 -21.34 -7.78
N ASP A 55 0.90 -22.31 -7.07
CA ASP A 55 0.03 -22.08 -5.90
C ASP A 55 0.78 -21.24 -4.85
N VAL A 56 0.41 -19.96 -4.73
CA VAL A 56 1.06 -18.97 -3.83
C VAL A 56 0.53 -19.08 -2.39
N ALA A 57 0.30 -20.29 -1.90
CA ALA A 57 -0.34 -20.50 -0.58
C ALA A 57 0.51 -21.29 0.43
N GLU A 58 1.56 -22.00 0.02
CA GLU A 58 2.28 -22.90 0.94
C GLU A 58 3.77 -22.62 0.97
N THR A 59 4.17 -21.61 1.74
CA THR A 59 5.34 -21.66 2.63
C THR A 59 5.40 -20.32 3.32
N PHE A 60 5.04 -20.31 4.59
CA PHE A 60 5.16 -19.15 5.45
C PHE A 60 6.63 -18.74 5.72
N GLU A 61 7.59 -19.34 4.98
CA GLU A 61 9.06 -19.36 5.11
C GLU A 61 9.77 -19.77 3.78
N ALA A 62 9.35 -19.32 2.58
CA ALA A 62 10.01 -18.14 2.04
C ALA A 62 10.24 -17.15 3.19
N SER A 63 9.26 -16.41 3.70
CA SER A 63 9.09 -16.01 5.13
C SER A 63 8.31 -14.75 5.51
N PHE A 64 7.70 -13.96 4.64
CA PHE A 64 8.17 -13.22 3.47
C PHE A 64 9.12 -13.85 2.44
N PHE A 65 10.46 -13.96 2.62
CA PHE A 65 11.35 -14.66 1.66
C PHE A 65 12.63 -15.41 2.16
N PHE A 66 13.08 -15.35 3.44
CA PHE A 66 14.27 -16.11 3.95
C PHE A 66 14.31 -16.74 5.38
N GLY A 67 13.22 -17.20 5.98
CA GLY A 67 13.25 -18.07 7.17
C GLY A 67 13.29 -17.41 8.59
N ILE A 68 12.23 -16.70 9.04
CA ILE A 68 11.98 -16.45 10.49
C ILE A 68 10.58 -16.97 10.90
N PRO A 69 10.46 -18.07 11.66
CA PRO A 69 9.16 -18.68 11.96
C PRO A 69 8.24 -17.73 12.72
N TYR A 70 7.23 -17.20 12.05
CA TYR A 70 6.17 -16.39 12.66
C TYR A 70 5.07 -17.31 13.22
N ASP A 71 4.60 -17.03 14.43
CA ASP A 71 3.50 -17.78 15.02
C ASP A 71 2.16 -17.09 14.72
N ARG A 72 1.44 -17.60 13.72
CA ARG A 72 0.11 -17.11 13.33
C ARG A 72 -0.92 -17.17 14.47
N SER A 73 -0.69 -17.97 15.51
CA SER A 73 -1.59 -18.03 16.67
C SER A 73 -1.64 -16.71 17.44
N LEU A 74 -0.58 -15.90 17.39
CA LEU A 74 -0.49 -14.62 18.09
C LEU A 74 -1.45 -13.55 17.52
N VAL A 75 -1.78 -13.66 16.24
CA VAL A 75 -2.60 -12.67 15.52
C VAL A 75 -3.95 -13.23 15.04
N LYS A 76 -4.19 -14.52 15.27
CA LYS A 76 -5.45 -15.16 14.91
C LYS A 76 -6.63 -14.46 15.61
N GLY A 77 -7.63 -14.06 14.82
CA GLY A 77 -8.83 -13.37 15.32
C GLY A 77 -8.57 -11.94 15.79
N LYS A 78 -7.41 -11.35 15.48
CA LYS A 78 -7.19 -9.92 15.64
C LYS A 78 -7.82 -9.17 14.48
N GLU A 79 -8.48 -8.07 14.79
CA GLU A 79 -9.13 -7.19 13.81
C GLU A 79 -8.30 -5.93 13.56
N VAL A 80 -8.05 -5.60 12.29
CA VAL A 80 -7.37 -4.37 11.88
C VAL A 80 -8.33 -3.48 11.10
N LEU A 81 -8.45 -2.22 11.52
CA LEU A 81 -9.24 -1.23 10.80
C LEU A 81 -8.40 -0.51 9.74
N PHE A 82 -8.95 -0.43 8.53
CA PHE A 82 -8.48 0.40 7.42
C PHE A 82 -9.58 1.41 7.05
N PRO A 83 -9.60 2.62 7.65
CA PRO A 83 -10.45 3.68 7.17
C PRO A 83 -9.84 4.29 5.91
N LEU A 84 -10.67 4.53 4.89
CA LEU A 84 -10.31 5.10 3.60
C LEU A 84 -11.34 6.18 3.19
N PRO A 85 -10.97 7.24 2.45
CA PRO A 85 -11.96 8.09 1.79
C PRO A 85 -12.83 7.28 0.81
N ASP A 86 -13.96 7.85 0.36
CA ASP A 86 -14.76 7.24 -0.71
C ASP A 86 -13.96 7.20 -2.03
N LYS A 87 -13.00 8.11 -2.20
CA LYS A 87 -12.13 8.14 -3.38
C LYS A 87 -10.75 8.74 -3.14
N ASP A 88 -9.86 8.56 -4.11
CA ASP A 88 -8.58 9.28 -4.26
C ASP A 88 -7.48 8.90 -3.26
N PHE A 89 -7.61 7.75 -2.59
CA PHE A 89 -6.52 7.18 -1.77
C PHE A 89 -5.43 6.55 -2.65
N ASP A 90 -4.20 6.48 -2.14
CA ASP A 90 -3.09 5.81 -2.83
C ASP A 90 -3.24 4.29 -2.73
N ALA A 91 -3.25 3.60 -3.88
CA ALA A 91 -3.43 2.16 -3.94
C ALA A 91 -2.25 1.39 -3.36
N SER A 92 -1.02 1.88 -3.48
CA SER A 92 0.17 1.17 -2.98
C SER A 92 0.20 1.19 -1.45
N GLU A 93 -0.08 2.36 -0.87
CA GLU A 93 -0.16 2.57 0.58
C GLU A 93 -1.26 1.73 1.26
N PHE A 94 -2.25 1.28 0.47
CA PHE A 94 -3.31 0.40 0.95
C PHE A 94 -3.00 -1.07 0.67
N SER A 95 -2.67 -1.39 -0.58
CA SER A 95 -2.56 -2.76 -1.06
C SER A 95 -1.40 -3.53 -0.46
N ILE A 96 -0.24 -2.87 -0.25
CA ILE A 96 0.93 -3.54 0.34
C ILE A 96 0.67 -3.90 1.80
N PRO A 97 0.25 -2.96 2.69
CA PRO A 97 -0.06 -3.31 4.08
C PRO A 97 -1.26 -4.26 4.21
N TRP A 98 -2.30 -4.08 3.39
CA TRP A 98 -3.45 -5.01 3.35
C TRP A 98 -2.99 -6.43 3.07
N ARG A 99 -2.13 -6.61 2.06
CA ARG A 99 -1.66 -7.94 1.65
C ARG A 99 -0.81 -8.56 2.75
N ALA A 100 0.14 -7.80 3.30
CA ALA A 100 1.03 -8.23 4.37
C ALA A 100 0.23 -8.71 5.60
N LEU A 101 -0.78 -7.94 6.02
CA LEU A 101 -1.63 -8.29 7.15
C LEU A 101 -2.53 -9.50 6.84
N ARG A 102 -3.16 -9.55 5.66
CA ARG A 102 -4.02 -10.68 5.28
C ARG A 102 -3.27 -12.01 5.30
N VAL A 103 -2.01 -12.05 4.83
CA VAL A 103 -1.20 -13.29 4.87
C VAL A 103 -0.71 -13.67 6.26
N SER A 104 -0.62 -12.71 7.20
CA SER A 104 -0.35 -12.98 8.61
C SER A 104 -1.53 -13.62 9.33
N GLY A 105 -2.75 -13.52 8.77
CA GLY A 105 -3.96 -14.14 9.30
C GLY A 105 -4.76 -13.26 10.27
N VAL A 106 -4.57 -11.94 10.20
CA VAL A 106 -5.50 -10.99 10.83
C VAL A 106 -6.74 -10.81 9.97
N ASN A 107 -7.85 -10.47 10.63
CA ASN A 107 -9.05 -10.01 9.96
C ASN A 107 -8.91 -8.52 9.66
N ILE A 108 -9.44 -8.11 8.51
CA ILE A 108 -9.39 -6.72 8.04
C ILE A 108 -10.81 -6.21 7.91
N THR A 109 -11.07 -5.03 8.49
CA THR A 109 -12.29 -4.28 8.25
C THR A 109 -11.94 -3.01 7.48
N ILE A 110 -12.64 -2.76 6.39
CA ILE A 110 -12.53 -1.54 5.60
C ILE A 110 -13.71 -0.63 5.96
N ALA A 111 -13.42 0.64 6.20
CA ALA A 111 -14.44 1.65 6.46
C ALA A 111 -14.30 2.85 5.54
N THR A 112 -15.43 3.43 5.12
CA THR A 112 -15.46 4.66 4.31
C THR A 112 -16.50 5.63 4.86
N PRO A 113 -16.49 6.93 4.48
CA PRO A 113 -17.53 7.85 4.88
C PRO A 113 -18.93 7.35 4.53
N SER A 114 -19.10 6.78 3.33
CA SER A 114 -20.40 6.33 2.83
C SER A 114 -20.76 4.87 3.13
N GLY A 115 -19.82 4.07 3.64
CA GLY A 115 -19.97 2.61 3.75
C GLY A 115 -19.99 1.89 2.41
N LYS A 116 -19.52 2.54 1.34
CA LYS A 116 -19.39 1.96 0.00
C LYS A 116 -17.94 1.66 -0.32
N GLN A 117 -17.73 0.82 -1.33
CA GLN A 117 -16.42 0.52 -1.89
C GLN A 117 -15.66 1.80 -2.27
N PRO A 118 -14.47 2.02 -1.69
CA PRO A 118 -13.67 3.19 -2.01
C PRO A 118 -13.01 3.03 -3.38
N ILE A 119 -12.81 4.15 -4.08
CA ILE A 119 -12.19 4.18 -5.41
C ILE A 119 -10.78 4.77 -5.30
N PRO A 120 -9.71 4.00 -5.58
CA PRO A 120 -8.35 4.53 -5.51
C PRO A 120 -8.13 5.59 -6.57
N GLU A 121 -7.05 6.37 -6.42
CA GLU A 121 -6.71 7.39 -7.40
C GLU A 121 -6.57 6.76 -8.81
N PRO A 122 -7.39 7.18 -9.80
CA PRO A 122 -7.46 6.51 -11.11
C PRO A 122 -6.19 6.55 -11.95
N TYR A 123 -5.25 7.46 -11.63
CA TYR A 123 -3.98 7.60 -12.33
C TYR A 123 -2.90 6.67 -11.76
N VAL A 124 -2.97 6.36 -10.47
CA VAL A 124 -2.03 5.45 -9.80
C VAL A 124 -2.22 4.02 -10.30
N LEU A 125 -3.46 3.59 -10.58
CA LEU A 125 -3.73 2.24 -11.12
C LEU A 125 -3.37 2.05 -12.61
N ARG A 126 -2.76 3.03 -13.28
CA ARG A 126 -2.39 2.91 -14.69
C ARG A 126 -0.91 2.55 -14.82
N PRO A 127 -0.54 1.59 -15.68
CA PRO A 127 0.88 1.33 -16.00
C PRO A 127 1.59 2.55 -16.61
N SER A 128 0.84 3.49 -17.18
CA SER A 128 1.37 4.76 -17.69
C SER A 128 1.51 5.84 -16.61
N GLY A 129 1.13 5.52 -15.37
CA GLY A 129 1.11 6.43 -14.23
C GLY A 129 0.41 7.75 -14.51
N VAL A 130 0.80 8.77 -13.75
CA VAL A 130 0.29 10.13 -13.92
C VAL A 130 1.03 10.81 -15.06
N VAL A 131 2.35 10.67 -15.15
CA VAL A 131 3.18 11.35 -16.17
C VAL A 131 4.18 10.37 -16.78
N MET A 132 3.93 9.96 -18.04
CA MET A 132 4.88 9.17 -18.85
C MET A 132 5.48 7.93 -18.14
N GLY A 133 4.68 7.19 -17.37
CA GLY A 133 5.11 6.01 -16.62
C GLY A 133 5.59 6.27 -15.19
N GLN A 134 5.57 7.53 -14.73
CA GLN A 134 5.90 7.92 -13.36
C GLN A 134 4.64 8.07 -12.50
N LEU A 135 4.79 7.83 -11.18
CA LEU A 135 3.69 7.86 -10.20
C LEU A 135 2.56 6.88 -10.54
N GLY A 136 2.92 5.71 -11.08
CA GLY A 136 2.00 4.58 -11.27
C GLY A 136 2.33 3.46 -10.30
N ALA A 137 1.34 2.63 -10.01
CA ALA A 137 1.47 1.43 -9.21
C ALA A 137 2.45 0.45 -9.86
N SER A 138 3.26 -0.21 -9.02
CA SER A 138 4.08 -1.35 -9.42
C SER A 138 3.19 -2.56 -9.80
N PHE A 139 3.79 -3.55 -10.47
CA PHE A 139 3.04 -4.73 -10.93
C PHE A 139 2.42 -5.54 -9.79
N ASP A 140 3.12 -5.64 -8.66
CA ASP A 140 2.63 -6.29 -7.45
C ASP A 140 1.47 -5.53 -6.82
N VAL A 141 1.51 -4.18 -6.77
CA VAL A 141 0.37 -3.38 -6.31
C VAL A 141 -0.86 -3.61 -7.18
N LEU A 142 -0.71 -3.70 -8.51
CA LEU A 142 -1.83 -4.03 -9.40
C LEU A 142 -2.39 -5.44 -9.15
N GLN A 143 -1.54 -6.42 -8.83
CA GLN A 143 -1.96 -7.76 -8.47
C GLN A 143 -2.71 -7.77 -7.13
N PHE A 144 -2.16 -7.13 -6.10
CA PHE A 144 -2.80 -7.02 -4.79
C PHE A 144 -4.13 -6.28 -4.89
N TRP A 145 -4.23 -5.24 -5.73
CA TRP A 145 -5.49 -4.55 -5.98
C TRP A 145 -6.55 -5.48 -6.60
N ALA A 146 -6.16 -6.37 -7.52
CA ALA A 146 -7.08 -7.36 -8.07
C ALA A 146 -7.61 -8.30 -6.96
N GLU A 147 -6.73 -8.80 -6.08
CA GLU A 147 -7.11 -9.62 -4.93
C GLU A 147 -8.05 -8.89 -3.96
N ILE A 148 -7.74 -7.63 -3.65
CA ILE A 148 -8.57 -6.75 -2.80
C ILE A 148 -9.96 -6.58 -3.39
N SER A 149 -10.06 -6.30 -4.69
CA SER A 149 -11.33 -6.00 -5.33
C SER A 149 -12.34 -7.16 -5.28
N GLU A 150 -11.85 -8.40 -5.12
CA GLU A 150 -12.65 -9.62 -4.98
C GLU A 150 -12.79 -10.09 -3.52
N SER A 151 -12.15 -9.40 -2.57
CA SER A 151 -12.11 -9.81 -1.17
C SER A 151 -13.41 -9.55 -0.41
N GLU A 152 -13.71 -10.39 0.57
CA GLU A 152 -14.93 -10.27 1.40
C GLU A 152 -14.98 -8.93 2.14
N GLU A 153 -13.86 -8.47 2.70
CA GLU A 153 -13.80 -7.19 3.40
C GLU A 153 -14.04 -5.99 2.48
N PHE A 154 -13.67 -6.09 1.20
CA PHE A 154 -13.95 -5.04 0.21
C PHE A 154 -15.39 -5.10 -0.30
N GLN A 155 -16.04 -6.28 -0.25
CA GLN A 155 -17.48 -6.37 -0.53
C GLN A 155 -18.33 -5.91 0.66
N ASN A 156 -17.80 -5.95 1.89
CA ASN A 156 -18.51 -5.64 3.14
C ASN A 156 -17.91 -4.42 3.85
N VAL A 157 -17.78 -3.30 3.12
CA VAL A 157 -17.29 -2.03 3.67
C VAL A 157 -18.32 -1.45 4.64
N ILE A 158 -17.86 -0.96 5.79
CA ILE A 158 -18.71 -0.29 6.79
C ILE A 158 -18.61 1.23 6.68
N SER A 159 -19.59 1.95 7.22
CA SER A 159 -19.49 3.41 7.31
C SER A 159 -18.60 3.84 8.48
N TYR A 160 -18.13 5.09 8.48
CA TYR A 160 -17.44 5.66 9.65
C TYR A 160 -18.29 5.72 10.92
N GLU A 161 -19.60 5.86 10.77
CA GLU A 161 -20.53 5.86 11.90
C GLU A 161 -20.52 4.49 12.62
N ASP A 162 -20.41 3.42 11.84
CA ASP A 162 -20.42 2.04 12.31
C ASP A 162 -19.09 1.58 12.93
N ILE A 163 -18.04 2.40 12.85
CA ILE A 163 -16.77 2.12 13.50
C ILE A 163 -16.98 2.08 15.02
N ASN A 164 -16.81 0.90 15.62
CA ASN A 164 -16.65 0.75 17.05
C ASN A 164 -15.14 0.67 17.40
N PRO A 165 -14.54 1.71 18.01
CA PRO A 165 -13.11 1.72 18.30
C PRO A 165 -12.62 0.55 19.13
N ASP A 166 -13.48 -0.02 19.98
CA ASP A 166 -13.14 -1.14 20.88
C ASP A 166 -13.04 -2.49 20.17
N ALA A 167 -13.61 -2.62 18.97
CA ALA A 167 -13.61 -3.86 18.20
C ALA A 167 -12.26 -4.17 17.56
N TYR A 168 -11.37 -3.18 17.43
CA TYR A 168 -10.13 -3.31 16.68
C TYR A 168 -8.91 -3.47 17.58
N ASN A 169 -7.95 -4.25 17.10
CA ASN A 169 -6.67 -4.51 17.74
C ASN A 169 -5.52 -3.76 17.10
N ALA A 170 -5.67 -3.23 15.90
CA ALA A 170 -4.74 -2.31 15.27
C ALA A 170 -5.47 -1.39 14.28
N LEU A 171 -4.79 -0.33 13.86
CA LEU A 171 -5.29 0.66 12.91
C LEU A 171 -4.22 0.94 11.85
N HIS A 172 -4.62 0.99 10.57
CA HIS A 172 -3.77 1.46 9.48
C HIS A 172 -4.39 2.70 8.84
N LEU A 173 -3.66 3.82 8.85
CA LEU A 173 -4.10 5.09 8.29
C LEU A 173 -3.42 5.33 6.94
N ASN A 174 -4.19 5.19 5.88
CA ASN A 174 -3.74 5.34 4.51
C ASN A 174 -3.51 6.80 4.13
N GLY A 175 -2.60 7.06 3.20
CA GLY A 175 -2.48 8.36 2.54
C GLY A 175 -3.05 8.34 1.13
N GLY A 176 -2.45 9.16 0.27
CA GLY A 176 -3.05 9.69 -0.96
C GLY A 176 -2.93 11.21 -1.00
N HIS A 177 -2.89 11.78 -2.20
CA HIS A 177 -2.65 13.22 -2.40
C HIS A 177 -3.76 13.92 -3.18
N ALA A 178 -4.67 13.15 -3.77
CA ALA A 178 -5.70 13.71 -4.61
C ALA A 178 -6.84 14.32 -3.76
N PRO A 179 -7.65 15.23 -4.34
CA PRO A 179 -8.59 16.06 -3.59
C PRO A 179 -9.58 15.32 -2.69
N GLY A 180 -9.97 14.09 -3.04
CA GLY A 180 -10.86 13.25 -2.23
C GLY A 180 -10.35 12.94 -0.84
N MET A 181 -9.03 12.95 -0.62
CA MET A 181 -8.43 12.77 0.71
C MET A 181 -8.86 13.84 1.75
N ARG A 182 -9.44 14.97 1.31
CA ARG A 182 -9.92 16.00 2.22
C ARG A 182 -11.04 15.53 3.16
N GLU A 183 -11.92 14.65 2.67
CA GLU A 183 -13.01 14.11 3.50
C GLU A 183 -12.47 13.12 4.55
N TYR A 184 -11.33 12.49 4.26
CA TYR A 184 -10.62 11.60 5.16
C TYR A 184 -9.90 12.39 6.26
N CYS A 185 -8.92 13.21 5.90
CA CYS A 185 -8.10 13.96 6.86
C CYS A 185 -8.88 15.05 7.61
N GLY A 186 -10.04 15.49 7.07
CA GLY A 186 -10.89 16.52 7.66
C GLY A 186 -12.08 15.99 8.46
N SER A 187 -12.31 14.67 8.52
CA SER A 187 -13.46 14.11 9.23
C SER A 187 -13.27 14.15 10.75
N GLU A 188 -14.02 15.01 11.43
CA GLU A 188 -14.05 15.08 12.89
C GLU A 188 -14.53 13.77 13.53
N LEU A 189 -15.51 13.10 12.89
CA LEU A 189 -16.00 11.79 13.31
C LEU A 189 -14.84 10.78 13.31
N LEU A 190 -14.14 10.62 12.20
CA LEU A 190 -13.02 9.68 12.11
C LEU A 190 -11.89 10.06 13.07
N GLN A 191 -11.56 11.35 13.15
CA GLN A 191 -10.54 11.85 14.09
C GLN A 191 -10.85 11.46 15.53
N SER A 192 -12.12 11.52 15.96
CA SER A 192 -12.55 11.12 17.31
C SER A 192 -12.40 9.61 17.55
N LYS A 193 -12.66 8.77 16.54
CA LYS A 193 -12.49 7.32 16.62
C LYS A 193 -11.01 6.96 16.70
N VAL A 194 -10.17 7.62 15.89
CA VAL A 194 -8.71 7.47 15.93
C VAL A 194 -8.14 7.88 17.29
N ALA A 195 -8.61 9.00 17.87
CA ALA A 195 -8.15 9.44 19.19
C ALA A 195 -8.41 8.38 20.28
N LYS A 196 -9.62 7.77 20.28
CA LYS A 196 -9.95 6.65 21.18
C LYS A 196 -9.05 5.43 20.97
N MET A 197 -8.69 5.11 19.73
CA MET A 197 -7.76 4.01 19.45
C MET A 197 -6.34 4.30 19.96
N VAL A 198 -5.86 5.54 19.83
CA VAL A 198 -4.57 5.95 20.39
C VAL A 198 -4.59 5.84 21.91
N GLU A 199 -5.66 6.28 22.56
CA GLU A 199 -5.84 6.18 24.02
C GLU A 199 -5.81 4.72 24.51
N ARG A 200 -6.42 3.80 23.74
CA ARG A 200 -6.37 2.35 24.00
C ARG A 200 -4.97 1.75 23.85
N GLY A 201 -4.01 2.49 23.27
CA GLY A 201 -2.65 2.02 23.08
C GLY A 201 -2.49 0.89 22.06
N ILE A 202 -3.45 0.71 21.15
CA ILE A 202 -3.34 -0.31 20.10
C ILE A 202 -2.23 0.07 19.09
N PRO A 203 -1.61 -0.89 18.38
CA PRO A 203 -0.72 -0.59 17.27
C PRO A 203 -1.39 0.27 16.17
N ILE A 204 -0.69 1.31 15.71
CA ILE A 204 -1.16 2.23 14.67
C ILE A 204 -0.05 2.41 13.62
N GLY A 205 -0.36 2.06 12.37
CA GLY A 205 0.42 2.45 11.21
C GLY A 205 -0.18 3.69 10.55
N ALA A 206 0.63 4.65 10.12
CA ALA A 206 0.17 5.79 9.32
C ALA A 206 1.20 6.17 8.26
N ILE A 207 0.75 6.47 7.05
CA ILE A 207 1.65 6.75 5.92
C ILE A 207 1.20 8.01 5.19
N CYS A 208 2.16 8.82 4.77
CA CYS A 208 1.91 9.98 3.91
C CYS A 208 0.91 10.98 4.53
N HIS A 209 -0.30 11.13 3.99
CA HIS A 209 -1.38 11.97 4.52
C HIS A 209 -2.20 11.27 5.62
N GLY A 210 -2.07 9.95 5.77
CA GLY A 210 -2.60 9.23 6.94
C GLY A 210 -2.00 9.74 8.25
N THR A 211 -0.72 10.14 8.25
CA THR A 211 -0.11 10.81 9.42
C THR A 211 -0.76 12.15 9.71
N LEU A 212 -1.26 12.87 8.70
CA LEU A 212 -1.97 14.14 8.92
C LEU A 212 -3.32 13.91 9.64
N LEU A 213 -4.06 12.85 9.28
CA LEU A 213 -5.25 12.46 10.03
C LEU A 213 -4.91 12.15 11.49
N LEU A 214 -3.86 11.36 11.72
CA LEU A 214 -3.38 11.05 13.07
C LEU A 214 -2.97 12.31 13.84
N ALA A 215 -2.30 13.26 13.17
CA ALA A 215 -1.90 14.53 13.76
C ALA A 215 -3.10 15.40 14.16
N ARG A 216 -4.17 15.40 13.35
CA ARG A 216 -5.38 16.20 13.62
C ARG A 216 -6.29 15.58 14.67
N SER A 217 -6.20 14.28 14.92
CA SER A 217 -6.88 13.63 16.05
C SER A 217 -6.40 14.21 17.37
N LYS A 218 -7.34 14.64 18.21
CA LYS A 218 -7.06 15.29 19.49
C LYS A 218 -7.50 14.43 20.67
N GLY A 219 -6.65 14.41 21.71
CA GLY A 219 -7.00 13.84 23.00
C GLY A 219 -7.96 14.72 23.79
N GLU A 220 -8.35 14.28 24.99
CA GLU A 220 -9.23 15.04 25.89
C GLU A 220 -8.64 16.41 26.31
N ASP A 221 -7.31 16.53 26.30
CA ASP A 221 -6.58 17.77 26.58
C ASP A 221 -6.59 18.76 25.41
N GLY A 222 -7.22 18.40 24.29
CA GLY A 222 -7.30 19.21 23.08
C GLY A 222 -6.01 19.26 22.25
N LYS A 223 -4.95 18.57 22.68
CA LYS A 223 -3.70 18.45 21.93
C LYS A 223 -3.78 17.32 20.92
N SER A 224 -2.93 17.39 19.90
CA SER A 224 -2.70 16.27 18.99
C SER A 224 -2.29 15.02 19.78
N VAL A 225 -2.88 13.88 19.43
CA VAL A 225 -2.55 12.57 20.03
C VAL A 225 -1.11 12.12 19.75
N ILE A 226 -0.41 12.77 18.83
CA ILE A 226 1.02 12.55 18.53
C ILE A 226 1.93 13.70 18.99
N SER A 227 1.42 14.69 19.72
CA SER A 227 2.19 15.88 20.13
C SER A 227 3.55 15.54 20.77
N SER A 228 3.60 14.50 21.60
CA SER A 228 4.81 14.02 22.28
C SER A 228 5.54 12.87 21.57
N ARG A 229 5.13 12.50 20.35
CA ARG A 229 5.66 11.34 19.60
C ARG A 229 6.66 11.74 18.53
N ASN A 230 7.61 10.87 18.25
CA ASN A 230 8.45 10.95 17.06
C ASN A 230 7.70 10.39 15.85
N VAL A 231 7.63 11.15 14.76
CA VAL A 231 6.87 10.77 13.57
C VAL A 231 7.55 11.23 12.29
N THR A 232 7.15 10.66 11.17
CA THR A 232 7.39 11.18 9.82
C THR A 232 6.07 11.27 9.05
N SER A 233 6.07 12.05 7.97
CA SER A 233 4.98 12.10 7.00
C SER A 233 5.55 12.46 5.63
N LEU A 234 4.69 12.68 4.63
CA LEU A 234 5.09 13.13 3.31
C LEU A 234 5.96 14.39 3.38
N PRO A 235 7.24 14.31 2.97
CA PRO A 235 8.15 15.45 3.00
C PRO A 235 7.71 16.56 2.05
N TYR A 236 7.85 17.81 2.50
CA TYR A 236 7.51 19.01 1.73
C TYR A 236 8.06 19.00 0.29
N PHE A 237 9.30 18.57 0.10
CA PHE A 237 9.94 18.57 -1.22
C PHE A 237 9.32 17.53 -2.17
N MET A 238 8.87 16.38 -1.65
CA MET A 238 8.18 15.35 -2.44
C MET A 238 6.79 15.83 -2.86
N GLU A 239 6.06 16.44 -1.93
CA GLU A 239 4.75 17.04 -2.22
C GLU A 239 4.86 18.12 -3.32
N LYS A 240 5.83 19.04 -3.19
CA LYS A 240 6.07 20.08 -4.21
C LYS A 240 6.53 19.51 -5.53
N ALA A 241 7.36 18.47 -5.54
CA ALA A 241 7.77 17.79 -6.76
C ALA A 241 6.57 17.14 -7.46
N ALA A 242 5.70 16.45 -6.72
CA ALA A 242 4.48 15.84 -7.26
C ALA A 242 3.55 16.89 -7.88
N VAL A 243 3.27 17.99 -7.17
CA VAL A 243 2.46 19.10 -7.69
C VAL A 243 3.06 19.70 -8.96
N THR A 244 4.38 19.92 -8.96
CA THR A 244 5.07 20.52 -10.11
C THR A 244 5.00 19.60 -11.32
N LEU A 245 5.30 18.32 -11.15
CA LEU A 245 5.33 17.31 -12.21
C LEU A 245 3.96 17.14 -12.87
N THR A 246 2.88 17.23 -12.09
CA THR A 246 1.52 16.95 -12.58
C THR A 246 0.74 18.20 -12.94
N SER A 247 1.24 19.39 -12.59
CA SER A 247 0.58 20.68 -12.83
C SER A 247 0.12 20.89 -14.28
N LEU A 248 0.92 20.47 -15.26
CA LEU A 248 0.59 20.61 -16.69
C LEU A 248 -0.55 19.69 -17.14
N LYS A 249 -0.72 18.53 -16.48
CA LYS A 249 -1.70 17.51 -16.89
C LYS A 249 -2.97 17.53 -16.05
N LEU A 250 -2.84 17.75 -14.75
CA LEU A 250 -3.93 17.68 -13.78
C LEU A 250 -4.31 19.05 -13.19
N GLY A 251 -3.56 20.09 -13.53
CA GLY A 251 -3.71 21.43 -12.97
C GLY A 251 -2.83 21.66 -11.73
N SER A 252 -2.51 22.92 -11.45
CA SER A 252 -1.51 23.33 -10.45
C SER A 252 -1.87 23.06 -8.99
N ARG A 253 -3.08 22.57 -8.70
CA ARG A 253 -3.57 22.30 -7.34
C ARG A 253 -4.03 20.87 -7.10
N TYR A 254 -3.96 19.99 -8.08
CA TYR A 254 -4.55 18.64 -7.95
C TYR A 254 -3.94 17.83 -6.81
N TYR A 255 -2.61 17.88 -6.64
CA TYR A 255 -1.88 17.24 -5.52
C TYR A 255 -1.57 18.16 -4.34
N SER A 256 -2.20 19.33 -4.27
CA SER A 256 -2.19 20.15 -3.06
C SER A 256 -3.45 19.78 -2.27
N THR A 257 -3.40 18.69 -1.50
CA THR A 257 -4.55 18.21 -0.70
C THR A 257 -5.05 19.31 0.24
N TYR A 258 -4.14 20.09 0.82
CA TYR A 258 -4.46 21.28 1.60
C TYR A 258 -3.57 22.44 1.15
N ASP A 259 -3.88 23.65 1.61
CA ASP A 259 -3.05 24.83 1.39
C ASP A 259 -1.73 24.76 2.18
N ILE A 260 -1.79 24.11 3.35
CA ILE A 260 -0.63 23.81 4.19
C ILE A 260 -0.08 22.43 3.78
N PRO A 261 1.22 22.31 3.45
CA PRO A 261 1.84 21.02 3.15
C PRO A 261 1.76 20.04 4.33
N CYS A 262 1.68 18.75 4.02
CA CYS A 262 1.48 17.69 5.01
C CYS A 262 2.55 17.71 6.12
N ALA A 263 3.84 17.65 5.76
CA ALA A 263 4.94 17.73 6.74
C ALA A 263 4.90 19.01 7.59
N THR A 264 4.51 20.14 7.00
CA THR A 264 4.47 21.42 7.71
C THR A 264 3.38 21.42 8.77
N GLU A 265 2.19 20.93 8.45
CA GLU A 265 1.09 20.85 9.41
C GLU A 265 1.34 19.79 10.48
N VAL A 266 1.85 18.61 10.11
CA VAL A 266 2.21 17.57 11.09
C VAL A 266 3.25 18.11 12.08
N ALA A 267 4.32 18.74 11.59
CA ALA A 267 5.37 19.27 12.45
C ALA A 267 4.90 20.40 13.38
N SER A 268 3.89 21.19 12.99
CA SER A 268 3.36 22.27 13.84
C SER A 268 2.48 21.77 14.99
N LEU A 269 2.05 20.51 14.93
CA LEU A 269 1.22 19.85 15.95
C LEU A 269 2.04 19.04 16.96
N LEU A 270 3.37 19.04 16.83
CA LEU A 270 4.31 18.41 17.76
C LEU A 270 4.78 19.41 18.84
N ASP A 271 5.10 18.91 20.03
CA ASP A 271 5.64 19.73 21.13
C ASP A 271 7.02 20.33 20.77
N SER A 272 7.77 19.67 19.88
CA SER A 272 9.09 20.07 19.42
C SER A 272 9.31 19.72 17.94
N PRO A 273 9.88 20.63 17.13
CA PRO A 273 10.21 20.35 15.73
C PRO A 273 11.18 19.17 15.54
N LYS A 274 11.96 18.81 16.57
CA LYS A 274 12.92 17.69 16.50
C LYS A 274 12.24 16.32 16.44
N GLN A 275 10.97 16.23 16.84
CA GLN A 275 10.19 15.00 16.79
C GLN A 275 9.76 14.64 15.37
N PHE A 276 9.79 15.59 14.44
CA PHE A 276 9.54 15.31 13.02
C PHE A 276 10.80 14.80 12.33
N GLN A 277 10.82 13.53 11.93
CA GLN A 277 11.96 12.88 11.30
C GLN A 277 11.74 12.69 9.80
N ARG A 278 12.07 13.72 9.00
CA ARG A 278 11.88 13.77 7.53
C ARG A 278 12.41 12.56 6.74
N GLY A 279 13.41 11.84 7.24
CA GLY A 279 14.11 10.76 6.53
C GLY A 279 15.11 11.23 5.47
N PRO A 280 15.63 10.34 4.60
CA PRO A 280 16.60 10.71 3.56
C PRO A 280 15.99 11.64 2.50
N LEU A 281 16.82 12.36 1.74
CA LEU A 281 16.37 13.18 0.58
C LEU A 281 16.07 12.34 -0.66
N SER A 282 16.39 11.04 -0.61
CA SER A 282 16.09 10.08 -1.67
C SER A 282 14.58 9.84 -1.77
N GLY A 283 14.10 9.76 -3.01
CA GLY A 283 12.79 9.20 -3.36
C GLY A 283 12.90 7.78 -3.91
N ALA A 284 14.01 7.07 -3.61
CA ALA A 284 14.10 5.64 -3.88
C ALA A 284 13.05 4.90 -3.07
N GLU A 285 12.42 3.92 -3.70
CA GLU A 285 11.34 3.13 -3.14
C GLU A 285 11.89 1.80 -2.65
N ALA A 286 11.30 1.27 -1.57
CA ALA A 286 11.45 -0.12 -1.23
C ALA A 286 10.66 -1.00 -2.21
N THR A 287 10.90 -2.31 -2.14
CA THR A 287 10.21 -3.32 -2.92
C THR A 287 9.90 -4.53 -2.04
N LEU A 288 9.11 -5.48 -2.55
CA LEU A 288 8.83 -6.74 -1.86
C LEU A 288 10.07 -7.52 -1.39
N PHE A 289 11.23 -7.30 -2.02
CA PHE A 289 12.46 -8.06 -1.76
C PHE A 289 13.61 -7.22 -1.22
N ASP A 290 13.42 -5.90 -1.07
CA ASP A 290 14.45 -4.97 -0.64
C ASP A 290 13.82 -3.75 0.04
N ASP A 291 13.95 -3.69 1.36
CA ASP A 291 13.47 -2.60 2.22
C ASP A 291 14.55 -1.55 2.52
N THR A 292 15.75 -1.67 1.94
CA THR A 292 16.90 -0.79 2.24
C THR A 292 16.58 0.71 2.05
N ASN A 293 15.66 1.03 1.14
CA ASN A 293 15.25 2.40 0.86
C ASN A 293 14.03 2.87 1.67
N ALA A 294 13.35 1.97 2.37
CA ALA A 294 12.23 2.31 3.23
C ALA A 294 12.70 3.18 4.40
N TRP A 295 11.88 4.15 4.77
CA TRP A 295 12.09 4.95 5.97
C TRP A 295 10.81 5.02 6.79
N VAL A 296 10.85 4.36 7.95
CA VAL A 296 9.78 4.39 8.93
C VAL A 296 10.29 4.94 10.25
N VAL A 297 9.41 5.61 10.98
CA VAL A 297 9.66 6.06 12.36
C VAL A 297 8.75 5.25 13.28
N VAL A 298 9.36 4.52 14.20
CA VAL A 298 8.66 3.73 15.21
C VAL A 298 8.81 4.43 16.57
N ASP A 299 7.70 4.83 17.17
CA ASP A 299 7.62 5.36 18.53
C ASP A 299 6.56 4.58 19.30
N ASN A 300 7.00 3.63 20.12
CA ASN A 300 6.15 2.70 20.87
C ASN A 300 5.21 1.92 19.93
N ASN A 301 3.90 2.14 20.07
CA ASN A 301 2.85 1.49 19.30
C ASN A 301 2.51 2.23 17.99
N ILE A 302 3.20 3.32 17.66
CA ILE A 302 2.95 4.11 16.45
C ILE A 302 4.10 3.93 15.46
N VAL A 303 3.75 3.55 14.23
CA VAL A 303 4.66 3.47 13.09
C VAL A 303 4.21 4.48 12.04
N THR A 304 5.12 5.34 11.59
CA THR A 304 4.84 6.32 10.53
C THR A 304 5.79 6.22 9.35
N ALA A 305 5.29 6.46 8.13
CA ALA A 305 6.03 6.36 6.88
C ALA A 305 5.77 7.57 5.95
N ARG A 306 6.68 7.85 5.00
CA ARG A 306 6.65 9.12 4.25
C ARG A 306 5.73 9.09 3.02
N PHE A 307 5.81 8.07 2.19
CA PHE A 307 5.20 8.03 0.85
C PHE A 307 5.05 6.58 0.38
N PRO A 308 4.38 6.31 -0.77
CA PRO A 308 4.09 4.95 -1.23
C PRO A 308 5.30 3.98 -1.24
N GLY A 309 6.49 4.49 -1.53
CA GLY A 309 7.72 3.69 -1.54
C GLY A 309 8.19 3.18 -0.17
N ASP A 310 7.63 3.68 0.93
CA ASP A 310 7.92 3.20 2.30
C ASP A 310 6.84 2.22 2.82
N ALA A 311 5.92 1.76 1.96
CA ALA A 311 4.81 0.89 2.37
C ALA A 311 5.17 -0.60 2.49
N TYR A 312 6.31 -1.01 1.92
CA TYR A 312 6.88 -2.36 1.99
C TYR A 312 7.53 -2.63 3.34
#